data_AF-A0A8S1JTB6-F1
#
_entry.id   AF-A0A8S1JTB6-F1
#
_cell.length_a   1.000
_cell.length_b   1.000
_cell.length_c   1.000
_cell.angle_alpha   90.00
_cell.angle_beta   90.00
_cell.angle_gamma   90.00
#
_symmetry.space_group_name_H-M   'P 1'
#
loop_
_entity.id
_entity.type
_entity.pdbx_description
1 polymer ?
#
loop_
_entity_poly.entity_id
_entity_poly.type
_entity_poly.pdbx_seq_one_letter_code
_entity_poly.pdbx_strand_id
1 'polypeptide(L)'
;MKRTLILIALVSLASCQISKSQDCTCAQLLTLGDCGRNSKCTWNLTKLVCELPSNTGTGTGTGTGTGTVTKNYGKSLYCEGLAQTECLDKYECAWLDNKCTFFTSCTPFEKATKDECQAISKRCITDGTICVEIDICDSYSTSISCVQSKTSYCVWDEPTKKCSNVTECSQLPTDLKTDAECRKQLKNECTAKDGGGCVESGTNCEDQKQEVGCVTNKARTVQCFWGDGKCFEKKCEFALTSNKTHADCQKFSDKCTAKKDGGCVDIKTCQDGQILEGCKIDNAGKDCFWVATENKCKDKTCVNAPNTMKTNSDCKQYLPKCITNGQ
;
A
#
# COMPACT_ATOMS: atom_id res chain seq x y z
N MET A 1 -70.29 -26.45 -5.13
CA MET A 1 -70.39 -25.16 -4.38
C MET A 1 -69.22 -25.06 -3.40
N LYS A 2 -68.72 -23.84 -3.17
CA LYS A 2 -67.52 -23.42 -2.37
C LYS A 2 -66.18 -23.73 -3.07
N ARG A 3 -65.61 -22.86 -3.92
CA ARG A 3 -65.07 -21.49 -3.75
C ARG A 3 -64.05 -21.39 -2.60
N THR A 4 -62.77 -21.55 -2.93
CA THR A 4 -61.64 -21.12 -2.11
C THR A 4 -60.85 -20.11 -2.95
N LEU A 5 -60.95 -18.83 -2.57
CA LEU A 5 -60.22 -17.72 -3.19
C LEU A 5 -58.78 -17.71 -2.66
N ILE A 6 -57.80 -17.73 -3.57
CA ILE A 6 -56.40 -17.43 -3.28
C ILE A 6 -56.21 -15.93 -3.51
N LEU A 7 -55.96 -15.17 -2.43
CA LEU A 7 -55.57 -13.76 -2.49
C LEU A 7 -54.08 -13.68 -2.84
N ILE A 8 -53.79 -13.25 -4.08
CA ILE A 8 -52.44 -12.89 -4.52
C ILE A 8 -52.21 -11.44 -4.11
N ALA A 9 -51.33 -11.21 -3.14
CA ALA A 9 -50.85 -9.88 -2.79
C ALA A 9 -49.86 -9.39 -3.85
N LEU A 10 -50.32 -8.48 -4.71
CA LEU A 10 -49.49 -7.72 -5.64
C LEU A 10 -48.65 -6.72 -4.84
N VAL A 11 -47.36 -7.01 -4.67
CA VAL A 11 -46.36 -6.04 -4.21
C VAL A 11 -46.08 -5.10 -5.38
N SER A 12 -46.55 -3.87 -5.30
CA SER A 12 -46.16 -2.80 -6.20
C SER A 12 -44.71 -2.42 -5.94
N LEU A 13 -43.81 -2.85 -6.83
CA LEU A 13 -42.49 -2.25 -6.96
C LEU A 13 -42.67 -0.82 -7.49
N ALA A 14 -42.69 0.14 -6.57
CA ALA A 14 -42.52 1.54 -6.93
C ALA A 14 -41.12 1.70 -7.53
N SER A 15 -41.06 1.77 -8.86
CA SER A 15 -39.87 2.19 -9.57
C SER A 15 -39.62 3.64 -9.20
N CYS A 16 -38.59 3.90 -8.39
CA CYS A 16 -38.13 5.25 -8.11
C CYS A 16 -37.52 5.79 -9.40
N GLN A 17 -38.32 6.49 -10.20
CA GLN A 17 -37.79 7.27 -11.30
C GLN A 17 -37.16 8.53 -10.71
N ILE A 18 -35.83 8.55 -10.63
CA ILE A 18 -35.08 9.77 -10.36
C ILE A 18 -35.16 10.61 -11.64
N SER A 19 -36.14 11.51 -11.68
CA SER A 19 -36.18 12.57 -12.68
C SER A 19 -35.07 13.58 -12.33
N LYS A 20 -34.16 13.84 -13.26
CA LYS A 20 -33.21 14.96 -13.18
C LYS A 20 -34.04 16.25 -13.23
N SER A 21 -34.39 16.78 -12.07
CA SER A 21 -35.38 17.86 -11.96
C SER A 21 -34.78 19.08 -11.28
N GLN A 22 -34.74 20.15 -12.07
CA GLN A 22 -34.64 21.58 -11.72
C GLN A 22 -33.24 22.12 -11.39
N ASP A 23 -32.96 23.30 -11.96
CA ASP A 23 -31.80 24.15 -11.66
C ASP A 23 -31.64 24.33 -10.13
N CYS A 24 -30.41 24.38 -9.63
CA CYS A 24 -30.15 24.67 -8.21
C CYS A 24 -30.76 26.03 -7.84
N THR A 25 -31.51 26.08 -6.73
CA THR A 25 -31.97 27.34 -6.13
C THR A 25 -30.78 28.11 -5.56
N CYS A 26 -30.84 29.45 -5.49
CA CYS A 26 -29.73 30.25 -4.95
C CYS A 26 -29.33 29.81 -3.53
N ALA A 27 -30.29 29.45 -2.69
CA ALA A 27 -30.03 28.96 -1.33
C ALA A 27 -29.21 27.65 -1.28
N GLN A 28 -29.19 26.87 -2.37
CA GLN A 28 -28.38 25.65 -2.48
C GLN A 28 -26.94 25.93 -2.95
N LEU A 29 -26.64 27.16 -3.41
CA LEU A 29 -25.31 27.57 -3.85
C LEU A 29 -24.54 28.16 -2.67
N LEU A 30 -23.73 27.34 -2.02
CA LEU A 30 -23.10 27.67 -0.74
C LEU A 30 -21.77 28.43 -0.86
N THR A 31 -21.32 28.73 -2.08
CA THR A 31 -20.03 29.39 -2.33
C THR A 31 -20.18 30.58 -3.28
N LEU A 32 -19.28 31.58 -3.14
CA LEU A 32 -19.22 32.74 -4.04
C LEU A 32 -19.03 32.32 -5.50
N GLY A 33 -18.17 31.33 -5.76
CA GLY A 33 -17.88 30.84 -7.11
C GLY A 33 -19.07 30.12 -7.75
N ASP A 34 -19.85 29.35 -6.99
CA ASP A 34 -21.04 28.67 -7.51
C ASP A 34 -22.19 29.65 -7.69
N CYS A 35 -22.31 30.64 -6.80
CA CYS A 35 -23.27 31.73 -6.91
C CYS A 35 -23.00 32.60 -8.15
N GLY A 36 -21.75 32.97 -8.40
CA GLY A 36 -21.35 33.80 -9.54
C GLY A 36 -21.50 33.11 -10.90
N ARG A 37 -21.54 31.77 -10.92
CA ARG A 37 -21.83 30.98 -12.13
C ARG A 37 -23.33 30.86 -12.43
N ASN A 38 -24.20 31.19 -11.48
CA ASN A 38 -25.65 31.22 -11.68
C ASN A 38 -26.13 32.66 -11.89
N SER A 39 -26.47 33.00 -13.13
CA SER A 39 -26.90 34.35 -13.52
C SER A 39 -28.20 34.84 -12.85
N LYS A 40 -28.92 33.96 -12.15
CA LYS A 40 -30.16 34.28 -11.42
C LYS A 40 -29.93 34.61 -9.95
N CYS A 41 -28.70 34.55 -9.46
CA CYS A 41 -28.38 34.69 -8.04
C CYS A 41 -27.33 35.79 -7.79
N THR A 42 -27.25 36.27 -6.55
CA THR A 42 -26.23 37.24 -6.12
C THR A 42 -25.67 36.84 -4.78
N TRP A 43 -24.35 36.92 -4.65
CA TRP A 43 -23.67 36.62 -3.40
C TRP A 43 -23.78 37.79 -2.43
N ASN A 44 -24.38 37.54 -1.27
CA ASN A 44 -24.42 38.54 -0.20
C ASN A 44 -23.11 38.47 0.60
N LEU A 45 -22.23 39.46 0.39
CA LEU A 45 -20.93 39.55 1.07
C LEU A 45 -21.05 39.72 2.60
N THR A 46 -22.18 40.25 3.08
CA THR A 46 -22.42 40.47 4.52
C THR A 46 -22.95 39.21 5.22
N LYS A 47 -23.84 38.46 4.56
CA LYS A 47 -24.44 37.24 5.10
C LYS A 47 -23.69 35.95 4.73
N LEU A 48 -22.81 36.03 3.73
CA LEU A 48 -22.11 34.90 3.11
C LEU A 48 -23.05 33.80 2.63
N VAL A 49 -24.15 34.20 2.00
CA VAL A 49 -25.12 33.29 1.37
C VAL A 49 -25.41 33.75 -0.05
N CYS A 50 -25.71 32.80 -0.93
CA CYS A 50 -26.22 33.10 -2.25
C CYS A 50 -27.74 33.27 -2.18
N GLU A 51 -28.23 34.45 -2.55
CA GLU A 51 -29.65 34.80 -2.49
C GLU A 51 -30.15 35.30 -3.85
N LEU A 52 -31.46 35.36 -4.03
CA LEU A 52 -32.05 36.01 -5.20
C LEU A 52 -31.76 37.52 -5.15
N PRO A 53 -31.55 38.19 -6.29
CA PRO A 53 -31.34 39.63 -6.34
C PRO A 53 -32.48 40.36 -5.64
N SER A 54 -32.19 41.12 -4.58
CA SER A 54 -33.18 41.92 -3.87
C SER A 54 -33.44 43.20 -4.65
N ASN A 55 -34.60 43.32 -5.28
CA ASN A 55 -35.09 44.60 -5.77
C ASN A 55 -35.56 45.42 -4.56
N THR A 56 -34.75 46.34 -4.04
CA THR A 56 -35.21 47.54 -3.34
C THR A 56 -34.08 48.53 -3.05
N GLY A 57 -34.24 49.74 -3.57
CA GLY A 57 -34.15 50.99 -2.81
C GLY A 57 -32.84 51.36 -2.13
N THR A 58 -32.27 52.47 -2.61
CA THR A 58 -31.32 53.35 -1.91
C THR A 58 -31.50 53.38 -0.39
N GLY A 59 -30.49 52.92 0.34
CA GLY A 59 -30.39 53.04 1.79
C GLY A 59 -28.94 53.20 2.21
N THR A 60 -28.50 54.44 2.35
CA THR A 60 -27.23 54.81 2.99
C THR A 60 -27.25 54.40 4.46
N GLY A 61 -26.37 53.46 4.84
CA GLY A 61 -26.20 53.04 6.24
C GLY A 61 -24.73 52.70 6.51
N THR A 62 -23.98 53.70 6.97
CA THR A 62 -22.65 53.54 7.57
C THR A 62 -22.80 52.80 8.91
N GLY A 63 -22.33 51.55 8.97
CA GLY A 63 -22.27 50.75 10.19
C GLY A 63 -20.91 50.07 10.30
N THR A 64 -19.97 50.72 10.97
CA THR A 64 -18.74 50.11 11.48
C THR A 64 -19.09 49.14 12.60
N GLY A 65 -19.21 47.86 12.28
CA GLY A 65 -19.32 46.78 13.25
C GLY A 65 -18.29 45.71 12.94
N THR A 66 -17.33 45.52 13.84
CA THR A 66 -16.46 44.34 13.89
C THR A 66 -17.30 43.11 14.22
N GLY A 67 -18.04 42.61 13.23
CA GLY A 67 -18.79 41.37 13.32
C GLY A 67 -17.84 40.21 13.04
N THR A 68 -17.67 39.33 14.02
CA THR A 68 -16.98 38.05 13.83
C THR A 68 -17.72 37.28 12.74
N VAL A 69 -17.06 37.12 11.59
CA VAL A 69 -17.60 36.40 10.44
C VAL A 69 -17.72 34.92 10.81
N THR A 70 -18.93 34.48 11.13
CA THR A 70 -19.19 33.06 11.37
C THR A 70 -19.40 32.41 10.02
N LYS A 71 -18.42 31.64 9.55
CA LYS A 71 -18.50 30.87 8.31
C LYS A 71 -19.61 29.82 8.47
N ASN A 72 -20.75 30.00 7.81
CA ASN A 72 -21.87 29.05 7.83
C ASN A 72 -21.57 27.90 6.86
N TYR A 73 -20.74 26.97 7.29
CA TYR A 73 -20.63 25.67 6.63
C TYR A 73 -21.93 24.90 6.87
N GLY A 74 -22.57 24.41 5.81
CA GLY A 74 -23.87 23.72 5.92
C GLY A 74 -23.84 22.62 6.98
N LYS A 75 -24.86 22.56 7.83
CA LYS A 75 -25.02 21.47 8.81
C LYS A 75 -25.21 20.16 8.04
N SER A 76 -24.29 19.23 8.21
CA SER A 76 -24.42 17.87 7.68
C SER A 76 -24.37 16.90 8.84
N LEU A 77 -25.48 16.18 9.04
CA LEU A 77 -25.58 15.09 10.01
C LEU A 77 -24.50 14.01 9.80
N TYR A 78 -23.91 13.93 8.60
CA TYR A 78 -22.89 12.95 8.26
C TYR A 78 -21.47 13.35 8.71
N CYS A 79 -21.16 14.65 8.69
CA CYS A 79 -19.84 15.16 9.05
C CYS A 79 -19.75 15.55 10.54
N GLU A 80 -20.89 15.88 11.16
CA GLU A 80 -20.93 16.29 12.57
C GLU A 80 -20.42 15.21 13.53
N GLY A 81 -19.53 15.58 14.45
CA GLY A 81 -19.00 14.70 15.49
C GLY A 81 -17.84 13.79 15.08
N LEU A 82 -17.45 13.79 13.79
CA LEU A 82 -16.27 13.04 13.35
C LEU A 82 -14.97 13.63 13.90
N ALA A 83 -14.05 12.76 14.29
CA ALA A 83 -12.68 13.16 14.60
C ALA A 83 -11.96 13.65 13.34
N GLN A 84 -10.90 14.46 13.50
CA GLN A 84 -10.15 15.02 12.38
C GLN A 84 -9.73 13.96 11.36
N THR A 85 -9.10 12.88 11.80
CA THR A 85 -8.61 11.82 10.92
C THR A 85 -9.72 11.20 10.08
N GLU A 86 -10.88 10.93 10.70
CA GLU A 86 -12.02 10.35 10.00
C GLU A 86 -12.63 11.36 9.01
N CYS A 87 -12.73 12.62 9.42
CA CYS A 87 -13.23 13.70 8.58
C CYS A 87 -12.42 13.85 7.29
N LEU A 88 -11.09 13.84 7.41
CA LEU A 88 -10.17 14.00 6.29
C LEU A 88 -10.31 12.87 5.24
N ASP A 89 -10.78 11.69 5.66
CA ASP A 89 -11.04 10.54 4.80
C ASP A 89 -12.47 10.53 4.22
N LYS A 90 -13.38 11.38 4.71
CA LYS A 90 -14.75 11.46 4.18
C LYS A 90 -14.83 12.36 2.96
N TYR A 91 -15.30 11.79 1.85
CA TYR A 91 -15.40 12.48 0.56
C TYR A 91 -16.17 13.81 0.63
N GLU A 92 -17.27 13.86 1.37
CA GLU A 92 -18.15 15.03 1.44
C GLU A 92 -17.81 15.99 2.61
N CYS A 93 -16.72 15.75 3.33
CA CYS A 93 -16.37 16.50 4.54
C CYS A 93 -15.00 17.19 4.45
N ALA A 94 -14.94 18.37 5.06
CA ALA A 94 -13.75 19.19 5.23
C ALA A 94 -13.51 19.49 6.71
N TRP A 95 -12.26 19.41 7.13
CA TRP A 95 -11.82 19.78 8.47
C TRP A 95 -11.48 21.28 8.53
N LEU A 96 -12.32 22.05 9.21
CA LEU A 96 -12.23 23.51 9.27
C LEU A 96 -12.47 23.99 10.70
N ASP A 97 -11.61 24.86 11.20
CA ASP A 97 -11.76 25.50 12.51
C ASP A 97 -12.02 24.47 13.65
N ASN A 98 -11.28 23.36 13.64
CA ASN A 98 -11.40 22.20 14.53
C ASN A 98 -12.76 21.50 14.52
N LYS A 99 -13.49 21.59 13.41
CA LYS A 99 -14.78 20.94 13.21
C LYS A 99 -14.83 20.28 11.83
N CYS A 100 -15.45 19.12 11.80
CA CYS A 100 -15.77 18.47 10.54
C CYS A 100 -17.07 19.05 9.97
N THR A 101 -17.00 19.54 8.74
CA THR A 101 -18.10 20.28 8.09
C THR A 101 -18.31 19.75 6.69
N PHE A 102 -19.52 19.89 6.15
CA PHE A 102 -19.78 19.48 4.76
C PHE A 102 -19.22 20.49 3.77
N PHE A 103 -18.65 19.99 2.68
CA PHE A 103 -18.20 20.83 1.58
C PHE A 103 -18.34 20.13 0.23
N THR A 104 -18.61 20.92 -0.82
CA THR A 104 -18.89 20.41 -2.16
C THR A 104 -17.64 20.35 -3.05
N SER A 105 -16.68 21.25 -2.87
CA SER A 105 -15.48 21.33 -3.73
C SER A 105 -14.25 21.86 -2.99
N CYS A 106 -13.05 21.48 -3.44
CA CYS A 106 -11.77 22.02 -2.97
C CYS A 106 -11.51 23.48 -3.39
N THR A 107 -12.08 23.94 -4.51
CA THR A 107 -11.80 25.26 -5.12
C THR A 107 -12.05 26.51 -4.25
N PRO A 108 -12.90 26.51 -3.21
CA PRO A 108 -13.05 27.65 -2.31
C PRO A 108 -11.87 27.91 -1.37
N PHE A 109 -10.88 27.02 -1.30
CA PHE A 109 -9.76 27.15 -0.36
C PHE A 109 -8.50 27.68 -1.04
N GLU A 110 -8.08 28.89 -0.68
CA GLU A 110 -6.87 29.55 -1.20
C GLU A 110 -5.61 29.04 -0.48
N LYS A 111 -5.17 27.83 -0.83
CA LYS A 111 -3.96 27.20 -0.29
C LYS A 111 -2.99 26.86 -1.40
N ALA A 112 -1.73 27.24 -1.19
CA ALA A 112 -0.66 27.10 -2.17
C ALA A 112 0.12 25.77 -2.05
N THR A 113 -0.11 25.01 -0.98
CA THR A 113 0.62 23.76 -0.72
C THR A 113 -0.31 22.55 -0.62
N LYS A 114 0.20 21.39 -1.04
CA LYS A 114 -0.52 20.11 -0.96
C LYS A 114 -0.93 19.80 0.48
N ASP A 115 -0.02 20.00 1.43
CA ASP A 115 -0.26 19.67 2.85
C ASP A 115 -1.38 20.52 3.45
N GLU A 116 -1.45 21.81 3.10
CA GLU A 116 -2.55 22.67 3.53
C GLU A 116 -3.90 22.24 2.92
N CYS A 117 -3.92 21.82 1.65
CA CYS A 117 -5.14 21.29 1.03
C CYS A 117 -5.56 19.94 1.63
N GLN A 118 -4.60 19.06 1.87
CA GLN A 118 -4.82 17.74 2.49
C GLN A 118 -5.23 17.85 3.96
N ALA A 119 -4.83 18.91 4.66
CA ALA A 119 -5.29 19.23 6.01
C ALA A 119 -6.77 19.66 6.06
N ILE A 120 -7.37 20.01 4.91
CA ILE A 120 -8.80 20.29 4.78
C ILE A 120 -9.53 19.01 4.41
N SER A 121 -9.06 18.29 3.38
CA SER A 121 -9.61 17.00 2.98
C SER A 121 -8.60 16.24 2.13
N LYS A 122 -8.47 14.92 2.31
CA LYS A 122 -7.50 14.12 1.53
C LYS A 122 -7.85 14.00 0.06
N ARG A 123 -9.04 14.45 -0.37
CA ARG A 123 -9.41 14.53 -1.79
C ARG A 123 -8.86 15.76 -2.51
N CYS A 124 -8.27 16.72 -1.79
CA CYS A 124 -7.80 17.97 -2.35
C CYS A 124 -6.29 17.98 -2.61
N ILE A 125 -5.87 18.50 -3.75
CA ILE A 125 -4.49 18.91 -4.06
C ILE A 125 -4.46 20.43 -4.29
N THR A 126 -3.32 21.02 -4.63
CA THR A 126 -3.19 22.46 -4.95
C THR A 126 -2.79 22.65 -6.41
N ASP A 127 -3.22 23.74 -7.04
CA ASP A 127 -2.68 24.23 -8.32
C ASP A 127 -1.55 25.27 -8.14
N GLY A 128 -1.16 25.54 -6.89
CA GLY A 128 -0.20 26.56 -6.49
C GLY A 128 -0.83 27.84 -5.95
N THR A 129 -2.14 28.03 -6.12
CA THR A 129 -2.88 29.20 -5.60
C THR A 129 -4.09 28.78 -4.77
N ILE A 130 -4.84 27.80 -5.26
CA ILE A 130 -6.05 27.27 -4.62
C ILE A 130 -5.98 25.75 -4.51
N CYS A 131 -6.81 25.17 -3.66
CA CYS A 131 -7.05 23.75 -3.67
C CYS A 131 -7.91 23.34 -4.85
N VAL A 132 -7.57 22.23 -5.49
CA VAL A 132 -8.33 21.61 -6.59
C VAL A 132 -8.57 20.13 -6.25
N GLU A 133 -9.49 19.50 -6.96
CA GLU A 133 -9.80 18.07 -6.74
C GLU A 133 -8.66 17.17 -7.23
N ILE A 134 -8.43 16.05 -6.55
CA ILE A 134 -7.70 14.93 -7.15
C ILE A 134 -8.57 14.31 -8.24
N ASP A 135 -8.11 14.40 -9.48
CA ASP A 135 -8.79 13.96 -10.68
C ASP A 135 -7.85 13.13 -11.58
N ILE A 136 -8.26 12.80 -12.80
CA ILE A 136 -7.41 12.15 -13.80
C ILE A 136 -6.24 13.06 -14.18
N CYS A 137 -5.06 12.50 -14.47
CA CYS A 137 -3.85 13.28 -14.74
C CYS A 137 -4.06 14.32 -15.86
N ASP A 138 -4.73 13.93 -16.95
CA ASP A 138 -4.94 14.76 -18.14
C ASP A 138 -5.77 16.04 -17.86
N SER A 139 -6.48 16.13 -16.74
CA SER A 139 -7.25 17.34 -16.40
C SER A 139 -6.42 18.43 -15.70
N TYR A 140 -5.21 18.10 -15.24
CA TYR A 140 -4.32 19.05 -14.58
C TYR A 140 -3.65 20.00 -15.59
N SER A 141 -3.78 21.29 -15.33
CA SER A 141 -3.23 22.37 -16.15
C SER A 141 -1.92 22.97 -15.61
N THR A 142 -1.46 22.51 -14.44
CA THR A 142 -0.23 23.01 -13.80
C THR A 142 0.67 21.84 -13.41
N SER A 143 1.98 22.07 -13.41
CA SER A 143 2.95 21.09 -12.89
C SER A 143 2.76 20.81 -11.40
N ILE A 144 2.21 21.76 -10.65
CA ILE A 144 2.00 21.66 -9.20
C ILE A 144 0.89 20.66 -8.87
N SER A 145 -0.22 20.68 -9.63
CA SER A 145 -1.32 19.73 -9.45
C SER A 145 -1.04 18.36 -10.06
N CYS A 146 -0.11 18.27 -11.03
CA CYS A 146 0.26 17.03 -11.72
C CYS A 146 1.12 16.09 -10.88
N VAL A 147 0.54 15.51 -9.82
CA VAL A 147 1.24 14.60 -8.90
C VAL A 147 0.63 13.20 -8.92
N GLN A 148 -0.69 13.12 -8.78
CA GLN A 148 -1.40 11.84 -8.72
C GLN A 148 -2.87 11.99 -9.10
N SER A 149 -3.43 10.87 -9.56
CA SER A 149 -4.86 10.63 -9.67
C SER A 149 -5.31 9.70 -8.54
N LYS A 150 -6.58 9.28 -8.57
CA LYS A 150 -7.11 8.28 -7.64
C LYS A 150 -6.50 6.88 -7.81
N THR A 151 -5.89 6.60 -8.96
CA THR A 151 -5.46 5.24 -9.34
C THR A 151 -4.02 5.14 -9.82
N SER A 152 -3.36 6.26 -10.12
CA SER A 152 -2.01 6.31 -10.70
C SER A 152 -1.28 7.58 -10.30
N TYR A 153 0.05 7.55 -10.28
CA TYR A 153 0.86 8.76 -10.31
C TYR A 153 0.77 9.47 -11.65
N CYS A 154 1.09 10.76 -11.65
CA CYS A 154 1.11 11.59 -12.84
C CYS A 154 2.52 12.11 -13.13
N VAL A 155 2.78 12.43 -14.40
CA VAL A 155 4.01 13.06 -14.87
C VAL A 155 3.67 14.30 -15.68
N TRP A 156 4.39 15.39 -15.41
CA TRP A 156 4.25 16.65 -16.13
C TRP A 156 5.27 16.71 -17.27
N ASP A 157 4.78 16.86 -18.49
CA ASP A 157 5.60 17.10 -19.66
C ASP A 157 5.81 18.62 -19.85
N GLU A 158 7.02 19.07 -19.53
CA GLU A 158 7.36 20.50 -19.56
C GLU A 158 7.33 21.13 -20.96
N PRO A 159 7.78 20.44 -22.04
CA PRO A 159 7.66 20.98 -23.40
C PRO A 159 6.23 21.20 -23.87
N THR A 160 5.31 20.27 -23.61
CA THR A 160 3.91 20.34 -24.07
C THR A 160 2.98 21.00 -23.05
N LYS A 161 3.45 21.22 -21.81
CA LYS A 161 2.69 21.74 -20.68
C LYS A 161 1.42 20.91 -20.42
N LYS A 162 1.58 19.59 -20.48
CA LYS A 162 0.50 18.62 -20.26
C LYS A 162 0.87 17.64 -19.17
N CYS A 163 -0.13 17.25 -18.40
CA CYS A 163 -0.03 16.18 -17.43
C CYS A 163 -0.57 14.87 -18.02
N SER A 164 0.04 13.75 -17.68
CA SER A 164 -0.41 12.41 -18.08
C SER A 164 -0.10 11.39 -17.00
N ASN A 165 -0.65 10.18 -17.12
CA ASN A 165 -0.30 9.07 -16.22
C ASN A 165 1.17 8.66 -16.43
N VAL A 166 1.84 8.25 -15.35
CA VAL A 166 3.14 7.60 -15.46
C VAL A 166 3.02 6.29 -16.25
N THR A 167 3.98 6.04 -17.13
CA THR A 167 4.06 4.80 -17.93
C THR A 167 5.39 4.07 -17.74
N GLU A 168 6.38 4.74 -17.18
CA GLU A 168 7.71 4.19 -16.93
C GLU A 168 8.06 4.28 -15.45
N CYS A 169 8.79 3.29 -14.94
CA CYS A 169 9.21 3.28 -13.53
C CYS A 169 10.06 4.50 -13.14
N SER A 170 10.85 5.03 -14.09
CA SER A 170 11.70 6.21 -13.91
C SER A 170 10.94 7.49 -13.61
N GLN A 171 9.66 7.55 -13.97
CA GLN A 171 8.77 8.70 -13.78
C GLN A 171 8.10 8.69 -12.40
N LEU A 172 8.21 7.58 -11.65
CA LEU A 172 7.59 7.46 -10.33
C LEU A 172 8.28 8.36 -9.30
N PRO A 173 7.55 8.83 -8.27
CA PRO A 173 8.10 9.76 -7.28
C PRO A 173 9.29 9.19 -6.53
N THR A 174 10.26 10.06 -6.24
CA THR A 174 11.44 9.71 -5.45
C THR A 174 11.13 9.40 -3.99
N ASP A 175 9.94 9.75 -3.50
CA ASP A 175 9.46 9.44 -2.15
C ASP A 175 9.12 7.96 -1.96
N LEU A 176 9.01 7.18 -3.04
CA LEU A 176 8.94 5.72 -2.96
C LEU A 176 10.34 5.20 -2.63
N LYS A 177 10.54 4.67 -1.43
CA LYS A 177 11.87 4.27 -0.92
C LYS A 177 12.06 2.77 -0.85
N THR A 178 11.00 1.98 -0.95
CA THR A 178 11.05 0.53 -0.75
C THR A 178 10.63 -0.23 -2.01
N ASP A 179 11.17 -1.45 -2.22
CA ASP A 179 10.74 -2.33 -3.32
C ASP A 179 9.23 -2.57 -3.26
N ALA A 180 8.67 -2.77 -2.07
CA ALA A 180 7.24 -3.00 -1.87
C ALA A 180 6.37 -1.82 -2.36
N GLU A 181 6.82 -0.58 -2.23
CA GLU A 181 6.13 0.61 -2.74
C GLU A 181 6.18 0.69 -4.27
N CYS A 182 7.37 0.51 -4.85
CA CYS A 182 7.58 0.54 -6.30
C CYS A 182 6.82 -0.58 -7.01
N ARG A 183 6.80 -1.78 -6.44
CA ARG A 183 6.11 -2.92 -7.03
C ARG A 183 4.59 -2.79 -7.03
N LYS A 184 4.00 -1.93 -6.20
CA LYS A 184 2.56 -1.65 -6.28
C LYS A 184 2.19 -0.87 -7.54
N GLN A 185 3.18 -0.27 -8.20
CA GLN A 185 3.01 0.55 -9.37
C GLN A 185 3.18 -0.27 -10.65
N LEU A 186 2.59 0.23 -11.75
CA LEU A 186 2.78 -0.28 -13.11
C LEU A 186 2.75 -1.81 -13.20
N LYS A 187 1.75 -2.45 -12.59
CA LYS A 187 1.55 -3.92 -12.62
C LYS A 187 2.77 -4.74 -12.13
N ASN A 188 3.50 -4.24 -11.14
CA ASN A 188 4.68 -4.87 -10.54
C ASN A 188 5.92 -4.90 -11.43
N GLU A 189 5.97 -4.10 -12.49
CA GLU A 189 7.13 -4.02 -13.38
C GLU A 189 8.33 -3.29 -12.75
N CYS A 190 8.09 -2.51 -11.70
CA CYS A 190 9.11 -1.69 -11.05
C CYS A 190 9.73 -2.33 -9.81
N THR A 191 10.94 -1.90 -9.49
CA THR A 191 11.64 -2.11 -8.22
C THR A 191 12.24 -0.79 -7.71
N ALA A 192 12.72 -0.77 -6.48
CA ALA A 192 13.28 0.44 -5.87
C ALA A 192 14.70 0.74 -6.36
N LYS A 193 15.05 2.03 -6.31
CA LYS A 193 16.37 2.57 -6.65
C LYS A 193 17.02 3.21 -5.42
N ASP A 194 18.35 3.15 -5.35
CA ASP A 194 19.11 3.82 -4.29
C ASP A 194 18.84 5.35 -4.31
N GLY A 195 18.64 5.93 -3.12
CA GLY A 195 18.22 7.34 -2.98
C GLY A 195 16.71 7.58 -3.13
N GLY A 196 15.95 6.57 -3.54
CA GLY A 196 14.51 6.62 -3.75
C GLY A 196 14.10 6.75 -5.21
N GLY A 197 12.80 6.55 -5.44
CA GLY A 197 12.24 6.37 -6.77
C GLY A 197 12.32 4.93 -7.23
N CYS A 198 11.80 4.69 -8.43
CA CYS A 198 11.68 3.36 -8.99
C CYS A 198 12.44 3.21 -10.31
N VAL A 199 12.80 1.98 -10.62
CA VAL A 199 13.40 1.57 -11.88
C VAL A 199 12.75 0.27 -12.35
N GLU A 200 12.92 -0.08 -13.62
CA GLU A 200 12.48 -1.37 -14.14
C GLU A 200 13.10 -2.52 -13.34
N SER A 201 12.27 -3.49 -12.97
CA SER A 201 12.74 -4.72 -12.35
C SER A 201 13.41 -5.61 -13.38
N GLY A 202 14.56 -6.17 -13.00
CA GLY A 202 15.21 -7.23 -13.75
C GLY A 202 14.36 -8.49 -13.88
N THR A 203 14.46 -9.19 -15.02
CA THR A 203 13.76 -10.46 -15.28
C THR A 203 14.17 -11.53 -14.27
N ASN A 204 15.47 -11.60 -13.97
CA ASN A 204 16.07 -12.46 -12.96
C ASN A 204 16.66 -11.62 -11.82
N CYS A 205 17.13 -12.27 -10.74
CA CYS A 205 17.75 -11.57 -9.63
C CYS A 205 19.06 -10.88 -10.05
N GLU A 206 19.86 -11.52 -10.89
CA GLU A 206 21.15 -11.03 -11.38
C GLU A 206 21.03 -9.78 -12.27
N ASP A 207 19.85 -9.54 -12.82
CA ASP A 207 19.54 -8.36 -13.62
C ASP A 207 19.27 -7.13 -12.75
N GLN A 208 19.02 -7.32 -11.45
CA GLN A 208 18.79 -6.23 -10.49
C GLN A 208 20.13 -5.56 -10.14
N LYS A 209 20.18 -4.24 -10.33
CA LYS A 209 21.42 -3.45 -10.16
C LYS A 209 21.52 -2.72 -8.82
N GLN A 210 20.48 -2.76 -8.01
CA GLN A 210 20.34 -1.93 -6.82
C GLN A 210 20.03 -2.81 -5.61
N GLU A 211 20.71 -2.58 -4.50
CA GLU A 211 20.54 -3.36 -3.27
C GLU A 211 19.11 -3.26 -2.75
N VAL A 212 18.56 -2.04 -2.69
CA VAL A 212 17.20 -1.79 -2.23
C VAL A 212 16.12 -2.46 -3.09
N GLY A 213 16.44 -2.76 -4.36
CA GLY A 213 15.56 -3.47 -5.29
C GLY A 213 15.78 -5.00 -5.33
N CYS A 214 16.79 -5.52 -4.63
CA CYS A 214 17.15 -6.93 -4.64
C CYS A 214 16.28 -7.76 -3.70
N VAL A 215 14.99 -7.88 -4.03
CA VAL A 215 14.00 -8.60 -3.20
C VAL A 215 13.43 -9.81 -3.93
N THR A 216 12.93 -9.61 -5.15
CA THR A 216 12.46 -10.69 -6.03
C THR A 216 12.80 -10.42 -7.49
N ASN A 217 12.71 -11.45 -8.33
CA ASN A 217 12.69 -11.28 -9.77
C ASN A 217 11.41 -10.53 -10.24
N LYS A 218 11.35 -10.08 -11.51
CA LYS A 218 10.18 -9.34 -12.06
C LYS A 218 8.86 -10.11 -11.88
N ALA A 219 8.88 -11.43 -12.05
CA ALA A 219 7.70 -12.29 -11.91
C ALA A 219 7.27 -12.54 -10.45
N ARG A 220 8.09 -12.13 -9.45
CA ARG A 220 7.87 -12.38 -8.01
C ARG A 220 7.76 -13.85 -7.63
N THR A 221 8.35 -14.73 -8.45
CA THR A 221 8.37 -16.18 -8.25
C THR A 221 9.66 -16.64 -7.58
N VAL A 222 10.72 -15.83 -7.66
CA VAL A 222 12.04 -16.15 -7.11
C VAL A 222 12.44 -15.06 -6.12
N GLN A 223 12.80 -15.48 -4.91
CA GLN A 223 13.37 -14.61 -3.88
C GLN A 223 14.82 -14.30 -4.25
N CYS A 224 15.22 -13.05 -4.07
CA CYS A 224 16.60 -12.61 -4.27
C CYS A 224 17.25 -12.28 -2.92
N PHE A 225 18.57 -12.17 -2.93
CA PHE A 225 19.32 -11.59 -1.84
C PHE A 225 20.52 -10.82 -2.39
N TRP A 226 20.92 -9.78 -1.67
CA TRP A 226 22.09 -9.00 -2.01
C TRP A 226 23.34 -9.59 -1.35
N GLY A 227 24.38 -9.83 -2.13
CA GLY A 227 25.67 -10.37 -1.66
C GLY A 227 26.78 -9.94 -2.60
N ASP A 228 27.99 -9.69 -2.06
CA ASP A 228 29.17 -9.32 -2.85
C ASP A 228 28.95 -8.17 -3.87
N GLY A 229 28.11 -7.19 -3.50
CA GLY A 229 27.77 -6.04 -4.33
C GLY A 229 26.91 -6.35 -5.56
N LYS A 230 26.27 -7.52 -5.60
CA LYS A 230 25.36 -7.96 -6.66
C LYS A 230 24.11 -8.59 -6.07
N CYS A 231 23.09 -8.71 -6.91
CA CYS A 231 21.87 -9.41 -6.57
C CYS A 231 21.92 -10.84 -7.11
N PHE A 232 21.55 -11.81 -6.28
CA PHE A 232 21.55 -13.23 -6.62
C PHE A 232 20.23 -13.87 -6.23
N GLU A 233 19.87 -14.96 -6.89
CA GLU A 233 18.78 -15.80 -6.40
C GLU A 233 19.07 -16.32 -4.99
N LYS A 234 18.06 -16.37 -4.13
CA LYS A 234 18.18 -16.86 -2.76
C LYS A 234 18.18 -18.39 -2.70
N LYS A 235 19.23 -19.00 -3.25
CA LYS A 235 19.51 -20.44 -3.22
C LYS A 235 20.69 -20.75 -2.31
N CYS A 236 20.68 -21.91 -1.65
CA CYS A 236 21.73 -22.29 -0.71
C CYS A 236 23.13 -22.27 -1.36
N GLU A 237 23.22 -22.61 -2.64
CA GLU A 237 24.47 -22.61 -3.41
C GLU A 237 25.16 -21.23 -3.48
N PHE A 238 24.38 -20.15 -3.45
CA PHE A 238 24.85 -18.77 -3.50
C PHE A 238 25.10 -18.16 -2.11
N ALA A 239 24.80 -18.88 -1.03
CA ALA A 239 25.05 -18.37 0.32
C ALA A 239 26.55 -18.10 0.53
N LEU A 240 26.85 -16.96 1.16
CA LEU A 240 28.22 -16.50 1.42
C LEU A 240 29.07 -17.55 2.15
N THR A 241 30.35 -17.65 1.80
CA THR A 241 31.31 -18.58 2.42
C THR A 241 31.60 -18.30 3.90
N SER A 242 31.19 -17.11 4.40
CA SER A 242 31.20 -16.77 5.83
C SER A 242 30.22 -17.60 6.66
N ASN A 243 29.19 -18.19 6.04
CA ASN A 243 28.27 -19.10 6.72
C ASN A 243 28.96 -20.44 6.94
N LYS A 244 29.24 -20.80 8.20
CA LYS A 244 30.03 -22.00 8.53
C LYS A 244 29.26 -23.05 9.33
N THR A 245 28.12 -22.68 9.90
CA THR A 245 27.31 -23.57 10.74
C THR A 245 25.91 -23.77 10.15
N HIS A 246 25.23 -24.86 10.54
CA HIS A 246 23.82 -25.05 10.20
C HIS A 246 22.97 -23.84 10.60
N ALA A 247 23.22 -23.27 11.79
CA ALA A 247 22.49 -22.09 12.26
C ALA A 247 22.69 -20.86 11.37
N ASP A 248 23.91 -20.66 10.83
CA ASP A 248 24.17 -19.56 9.88
C ASP A 248 23.41 -19.77 8.58
N CYS A 249 23.45 -21.00 8.03
CA CYS A 249 22.71 -21.34 6.83
C CYS A 249 21.19 -21.28 7.00
N GLN A 250 20.67 -21.61 8.17
CA GLN A 250 19.25 -21.50 8.51
C GLN A 250 18.78 -20.04 8.59
N LYS A 251 19.65 -19.10 9.00
CA LYS A 251 19.34 -17.66 8.91
C LYS A 251 19.24 -17.19 7.45
N PHE A 252 20.05 -17.77 6.56
CA PHE A 252 19.95 -17.50 5.14
C PHE A 252 18.67 -18.09 4.55
N SER A 253 18.41 -19.38 4.76
CA SER A 253 17.17 -20.06 4.39
C SER A 253 16.99 -21.34 5.20
N ASP A 254 15.75 -21.59 5.62
CA ASP A 254 15.34 -22.75 6.43
C ASP A 254 15.58 -24.10 5.76
N LYS A 255 15.78 -24.11 4.44
CA LYS A 255 16.07 -25.31 3.64
C LYS A 255 17.56 -25.57 3.46
N CYS A 256 18.44 -24.79 4.10
CA CYS A 256 19.88 -24.86 3.90
C CYS A 256 20.64 -25.42 5.10
N THR A 257 21.76 -26.10 4.84
CA THR A 257 22.74 -26.49 5.86
C THR A 257 24.16 -26.14 5.42
N ALA A 258 25.11 -26.14 6.37
CA ALA A 258 26.51 -25.80 6.10
C ALA A 258 27.20 -26.86 5.25
N LYS A 259 28.03 -26.42 4.30
CA LYS A 259 28.88 -27.28 3.45
C LYS A 259 30.36 -27.11 3.77
N LYS A 260 31.16 -28.03 3.22
CA LYS A 260 32.63 -28.00 3.34
C LYS A 260 33.18 -26.69 2.79
N ASP A 261 34.21 -26.15 3.46
CA ASP A 261 34.91 -24.90 3.09
C ASP A 261 34.06 -23.62 3.20
N GLY A 262 32.86 -23.70 3.76
CA GLY A 262 31.95 -22.57 4.00
C GLY A 262 30.83 -22.44 2.95
N GLY A 263 29.84 -21.63 3.26
CA GLY A 263 28.61 -21.48 2.47
C GLY A 263 27.59 -22.57 2.79
N CYS A 264 26.54 -22.63 1.97
CA CYS A 264 25.42 -23.52 2.23
C CYS A 264 25.11 -24.47 1.06
N VAL A 265 24.32 -25.50 1.37
CA VAL A 265 23.76 -26.49 0.44
C VAL A 265 22.32 -26.79 0.83
N ASP A 266 21.48 -27.17 -0.13
CA ASP A 266 20.09 -27.57 0.13
C ASP A 266 20.03 -28.84 0.99
N ILE A 267 19.06 -28.91 1.90
CA ILE A 267 18.72 -30.09 2.67
C ILE A 267 17.64 -30.87 1.90
N LYS A 268 18.03 -31.95 1.22
CA LYS A 268 17.09 -32.92 0.64
C LYS A 268 17.03 -34.19 1.50
N THR A 269 18.18 -34.58 2.02
CA THR A 269 18.43 -35.77 2.84
C THR A 269 19.52 -35.47 3.86
N CYS A 270 19.72 -36.33 4.87
CA CYS A 270 20.82 -36.15 5.81
C CYS A 270 22.20 -36.15 5.12
N GLN A 271 22.35 -36.89 4.02
CA GLN A 271 23.62 -37.04 3.28
C GLN A 271 24.11 -35.71 2.66
N ASP A 272 23.24 -34.72 2.49
CA ASP A 272 23.62 -33.39 2.02
C ASP A 272 24.44 -32.61 3.08
N GLY A 273 24.34 -32.98 4.36
CA GLY A 273 25.20 -32.50 5.44
C GLY A 273 26.61 -33.08 5.34
N GLN A 274 27.45 -32.54 4.45
CA GLN A 274 28.80 -33.06 4.15
C GLN A 274 29.84 -32.87 5.26
N ILE A 275 29.49 -32.13 6.31
CA ILE A 275 30.35 -31.86 7.48
C ILE A 275 29.54 -32.00 8.77
N LEU A 276 30.22 -32.18 9.91
CA LEU A 276 29.60 -32.28 11.23
C LEU A 276 28.64 -31.11 11.53
N GLU A 277 29.04 -29.90 11.14
CA GLU A 277 28.23 -28.70 11.33
C GLU A 277 26.99 -28.65 10.44
N GLY A 278 26.98 -29.36 9.31
CA GLY A 278 25.85 -29.44 8.39
C GLY A 278 24.93 -30.64 8.64
N CYS A 279 25.41 -31.65 9.36
CA CYS A 279 24.67 -32.89 9.65
C CYS A 279 23.72 -32.72 10.84
N LYS A 280 22.56 -32.09 10.64
CA LYS A 280 21.59 -31.79 11.70
C LYS A 280 20.21 -32.37 11.46
N ILE A 281 19.60 -32.06 10.31
CA ILE A 281 18.23 -32.45 9.98
C ILE A 281 18.07 -32.80 8.49
N ASP A 282 17.06 -33.60 8.17
CA ASP A 282 16.57 -33.83 6.80
C ASP A 282 15.52 -32.78 6.38
N ASN A 283 14.96 -32.93 5.17
CA ASN A 283 13.95 -32.01 4.63
C ASN A 283 12.61 -32.02 5.39
N ALA A 284 12.37 -33.04 6.21
CA ALA A 284 11.18 -33.20 7.05
C ALA A 284 11.44 -32.73 8.49
N GLY A 285 12.62 -32.18 8.77
CA GLY A 285 13.04 -31.72 10.09
C GLY A 285 13.39 -32.87 11.06
N LYS A 286 13.63 -34.08 10.56
CA LYS A 286 14.08 -35.20 11.41
C LYS A 286 15.57 -35.13 11.61
N ASP A 287 16.00 -35.42 12.83
CA ASP A 287 17.40 -35.46 13.21
C ASP A 287 18.24 -36.36 12.28
N CYS A 288 19.44 -35.89 12.00
CA CYS A 288 20.51 -36.65 11.37
C CYS A 288 21.57 -37.06 12.40
N PHE A 289 22.43 -37.99 12.00
CA PHE A 289 23.54 -38.48 12.80
C PHE A 289 24.84 -38.47 12.01
N TRP A 290 25.88 -37.88 12.60
CA TRP A 290 27.22 -37.83 12.00
C TRP A 290 28.05 -39.05 12.38
N VAL A 291 28.44 -39.84 11.37
CA VAL A 291 29.32 -41.00 11.54
C VAL A 291 30.77 -40.55 11.37
N ALA A 292 31.43 -40.23 12.49
CA ALA A 292 32.78 -39.68 12.49
C ALA A 292 33.84 -40.60 11.82
N THR A 293 33.68 -41.92 11.92
CA THR A 293 34.59 -42.88 11.29
C THR A 293 34.49 -42.90 9.76
N GLU A 294 33.34 -42.53 9.20
CA GLU A 294 33.10 -42.49 7.75
C GLU A 294 33.17 -41.06 7.18
N ASN A 295 33.21 -40.04 8.04
CA ASN A 295 32.97 -38.64 7.69
C ASN A 295 31.70 -38.46 6.84
N LYS A 296 30.61 -39.12 7.25
CA LYS A 296 29.33 -39.10 6.55
C LYS A 296 28.18 -38.83 7.49
N CYS A 297 27.20 -38.09 7.00
CA CYS A 297 25.93 -37.91 7.66
C CYS A 297 24.94 -38.99 7.22
N LYS A 298 24.19 -39.55 8.17
CA LYS A 298 23.16 -40.56 7.93
C LYS A 298 21.88 -40.17 8.66
N ASP A 299 20.76 -40.74 8.23
CA ASP A 299 19.50 -40.58 8.92
C ASP A 299 19.60 -41.16 10.33
N LYS A 300 19.09 -40.45 11.34
CA LYS A 300 19.07 -40.94 12.73
C LYS A 300 17.99 -42.00 12.89
N THR A 301 18.33 -43.24 12.55
CA THR A 301 17.46 -44.42 12.66
C THR A 301 18.12 -45.49 13.52
N CYS A 302 17.34 -46.46 14.02
CA CYS A 302 17.90 -47.58 14.80
C CYS A 302 18.94 -48.38 14.00
N VAL A 303 18.78 -48.45 12.68
CA VAL A 303 19.71 -49.17 11.78
C VAL A 303 21.06 -48.45 11.69
N ASN A 304 21.06 -47.12 11.78
CA ASN A 304 22.26 -46.30 11.70
C ASN A 304 22.85 -45.95 13.08
N ALA A 305 22.33 -46.51 14.16
CA ALA A 305 22.83 -46.24 15.51
C ALA A 305 24.30 -46.68 15.65
N PRO A 306 25.16 -45.90 16.34
CA PRO A 306 26.55 -46.27 16.50
C PRO A 306 26.72 -47.53 17.37
N ASN A 307 27.66 -48.40 17.00
CA ASN A 307 27.98 -49.67 17.71
C ASN A 307 28.51 -49.47 19.15
N THR A 308 28.68 -48.22 19.59
CA THR A 308 28.95 -47.89 20.99
C THR A 308 27.70 -48.02 21.88
N MET A 309 26.50 -48.05 21.29
CA MET A 309 25.23 -48.18 22.00
C MET A 309 24.93 -49.67 22.28
N LYS A 310 25.50 -50.22 23.34
CA LYS A 310 25.46 -51.67 23.63
C LYS A 310 24.25 -52.10 24.46
N THR A 311 23.64 -51.20 25.22
CA THR A 311 22.48 -51.52 26.06
C THR A 311 21.17 -50.98 25.50
N ASN A 312 20.05 -51.58 25.91
CA ASN A 312 18.72 -51.02 25.64
C ASN A 312 18.55 -49.60 26.19
N SER A 313 19.26 -49.25 27.26
CA SER A 313 19.25 -47.89 27.81
C SER A 313 19.91 -46.91 26.82
N ASP A 314 21.08 -47.27 26.30
CA ASP A 314 21.84 -46.45 25.35
C ASP A 314 21.06 -46.27 24.02
N CYS A 315 20.49 -47.35 23.49
CA CYS A 315 19.67 -47.29 22.27
C CYS A 315 18.44 -46.38 22.44
N LYS A 316 17.75 -46.46 23.58
CA LYS A 316 16.60 -45.59 23.88
C LYS A 316 17.01 -44.12 24.01
N GLN A 317 18.20 -43.85 24.56
CA GLN A 317 18.75 -42.50 24.63
C GLN A 317 19.10 -41.96 23.24
N TYR A 318 19.61 -42.80 22.34
CA TYR A 318 19.88 -42.42 20.96
C TYR A 318 18.57 -42.10 20.20
N LEU A 319 17.58 -42.99 20.27
CA LEU A 319 16.25 -42.78 19.72
C LEU A 319 15.22 -43.63 20.49
N PRO A 320 14.13 -43.04 21.03
CA PRO A 320 13.28 -43.70 22.04
C PRO A 320 12.69 -45.06 21.68
N LYS A 321 12.54 -45.35 20.37
CA LYS A 321 11.98 -46.61 19.86
C LYS A 321 13.04 -47.67 19.52
N CYS A 322 14.33 -47.40 19.74
CA CYS A 322 15.38 -48.35 19.44
C CYS A 322 15.66 -49.30 20.62
N ILE A 323 15.98 -50.55 20.27
CA ILE A 323 16.44 -51.60 21.18
C ILE A 323 17.72 -52.20 20.61
N THR A 324 18.58 -52.77 21.46
CA THR A 324 19.81 -53.44 21.01
C THR A 324 19.48 -54.71 20.22
N ASN A 325 20.29 -55.02 19.20
CA ASN A 325 20.27 -56.30 18.49
C ASN A 325 21.18 -57.36 19.14
N GLY A 326 21.81 -57.04 20.28
CA GLY A 326 22.73 -57.91 20.99
C GLY A 326 24.20 -57.80 20.56
N GLN A 327 24.57 -56.78 19.78
CA GLN A 327 25.95 -56.46 19.36
C GLN A 327 26.53 -55.27 20.13
#